data_AF-A0A942CKZ5-F1
#
_entry.id   AF-A0A942CKZ5-F1
#
_cell.length_a   1.000
_cell.length_b   1.000
_cell.length_c   1.000
_cell.angle_alpha   90.00
_cell.angle_beta   90.00
_cell.angle_gamma   90.00
#
_symmetry.space_group_name_H-M   'P 1'
#
loop_
_entity.id
_entity.type
_entity.pdbx_description
1 polymer ?
#
loop_
_entity_poly.entity_id
_entity_poly.type
_entity_poly.pdbx_seq_one_letter_code
_entity_poly.pdbx_strand_id
1 'polypeptide(L)'
;MSLLARRTLIAASLLALAWGALAFGAVYPWAYVPLGIACAVIGAVALVTYRPLHAPVRPFTIAIGSITLVIALQLVPLPLPWLAKVSPGTDRFLRSYDLSYSIGRTSESPDDSVSHRPAHPISIAPERTGRGLALFGAFALFTLGLTAALSVHGAVPLVRGVVALGVVLALIGIIQYAVTGGATYTLKIYGFWTPQYRGSPFGPFINRNHFAGWMLMALPVAV
;
A
#
# COMPACT_ATOMS: atom_id res chain seq x y z
N MET A 1 29.37 -4.34 -13.23
CA MET A 1 27.98 -4.73 -13.55
C MET A 1 27.51 -3.94 -14.76
N SER A 2 26.79 -4.56 -15.70
CA SER A 2 26.54 -3.94 -17.01
C SER A 2 25.54 -2.78 -16.94
N LEU A 3 25.74 -1.76 -17.77
CA LEU A 3 24.78 -0.66 -18.00
C LEU A 3 23.35 -1.17 -18.30
N LEU A 4 23.26 -2.37 -18.87
CA LEU A 4 22.00 -3.08 -19.13
C LEU A 4 21.23 -3.35 -17.82
N ALA A 5 21.88 -3.93 -16.80
CA ALA A 5 21.22 -4.26 -15.53
C ALA A 5 20.63 -3.02 -14.84
N ARG A 6 21.35 -1.89 -14.87
CA ARG A 6 20.85 -0.59 -14.37
C ARG A 6 19.61 -0.13 -15.13
N ARG A 7 19.65 -0.14 -16.47
CA ARG A 7 18.54 0.29 -17.32
C ARG A 7 17.30 -0.59 -17.09
N THR A 8 17.48 -1.90 -17.00
CA THR A 8 16.41 -2.85 -16.72
C THR A 8 15.75 -2.58 -15.37
N LEU A 9 16.53 -2.34 -14.31
CA LEU A 9 15.96 -2.04 -12.99
C LEU A 9 15.12 -0.75 -12.99
N ILE A 10 15.64 0.32 -13.61
CA ILE A 10 14.94 1.61 -13.69
C ILE A 10 13.66 1.45 -14.51
N ALA A 11 13.73 0.78 -15.66
CA ALA A 11 12.56 0.51 -16.49
C ALA A 11 11.52 -0.31 -15.73
N ALA A 12 11.92 -1.38 -15.05
CA ALA A 12 11.01 -2.20 -14.24
C ALA A 12 10.35 -1.39 -13.11
N SER A 13 11.11 -0.53 -12.45
CA SER A 13 10.60 0.35 -11.39
C SER A 13 9.58 1.36 -11.93
N LEU A 14 9.87 1.97 -13.08
CA LEU A 14 8.94 2.89 -13.74
C LEU A 14 7.68 2.19 -14.23
N LEU A 15 7.80 0.96 -14.75
CA LEU A 15 6.66 0.15 -15.14
C LEU A 15 5.78 -0.22 -13.94
N ALA A 16 6.38 -0.55 -12.80
CA ALA A 16 5.63 -0.80 -11.56
C ALA A 16 4.88 0.46 -11.09
N LEU A 17 5.54 1.63 -11.11
CA LEU A 17 4.89 2.91 -10.78
C LEU A 17 3.77 3.27 -11.76
N ALA A 18 4.01 3.09 -13.06
CA ALA A 18 3.02 3.34 -14.10
C ALA A 18 1.82 2.40 -13.95
N TRP A 19 2.05 1.11 -13.68
CA TRP A 19 0.99 0.15 -13.38
C TRP A 19 0.18 0.60 -12.16
N GLY A 20 0.84 0.96 -11.05
CA GLY A 20 0.16 1.39 -9.84
C GLY A 20 -0.73 2.63 -10.06
N ALA A 21 -0.27 3.59 -10.84
CA ALA A 21 -1.06 4.78 -11.16
C ALA A 21 -2.17 4.48 -12.19
N LEU A 22 -1.83 3.89 -13.33
CA LEU A 22 -2.76 3.68 -14.46
C LEU A 22 -3.80 2.58 -14.20
N ALA A 23 -3.50 1.59 -13.35
CA ALA A 23 -4.45 0.58 -12.89
C ALA A 23 -5.33 1.11 -11.75
N PHE A 24 -5.97 2.26 -11.99
CA PHE A 24 -6.90 2.93 -11.08
C PHE A 24 -6.36 3.29 -9.69
N GLY A 25 -5.07 3.66 -9.61
CA GLY A 25 -4.41 3.89 -8.32
C GLY A 25 -4.24 2.61 -7.48
N ALA A 26 -4.25 1.43 -8.13
CA ALA A 26 -4.10 0.12 -7.51
C ALA A 26 -5.09 -0.20 -6.38
N VAL A 27 -6.33 0.30 -6.47
CA VAL A 27 -7.37 0.08 -5.44
C VAL A 27 -8.02 -1.30 -5.52
N TYR A 28 -7.88 -2.01 -6.65
CA TYR A 28 -8.50 -3.31 -6.88
C TYR A 28 -7.53 -4.47 -6.64
N PRO A 29 -8.01 -5.65 -6.21
CA PRO A 29 -7.15 -6.83 -6.03
C PRO A 29 -6.32 -7.19 -7.25
N TRP A 30 -6.93 -7.19 -8.44
CA TRP A 30 -6.22 -7.46 -9.69
C TRP A 30 -5.15 -6.40 -10.01
N ALA A 31 -5.21 -5.22 -9.38
CA ALA A 31 -4.24 -4.15 -9.58
C ALA A 31 -3.14 -4.15 -8.51
N TYR A 32 -3.48 -4.21 -7.21
CA TYR A 32 -2.47 -4.18 -6.14
C TYR A 32 -1.71 -5.50 -5.96
N VAL A 33 -2.30 -6.66 -6.25
CA VAL A 33 -1.61 -7.95 -6.11
C VAL A 33 -0.39 -8.04 -7.05
N PRO A 34 -0.53 -7.86 -8.38
CA PRO A 34 0.63 -7.88 -9.27
C PRO A 34 1.59 -6.73 -8.99
N LEU A 35 1.10 -5.56 -8.58
CA LEU A 35 1.97 -4.46 -8.15
C LEU A 35 2.85 -4.85 -6.96
N GLY A 36 2.26 -5.44 -5.93
CA GLY A 36 2.98 -5.92 -4.75
C GLY A 36 4.02 -6.97 -5.11
N ILE A 37 3.67 -7.95 -5.95
CA ILE A 37 4.62 -8.97 -6.45
C ILE A 37 5.77 -8.30 -7.21
N ALA A 38 5.48 -7.41 -8.14
CA ALA A 38 6.49 -6.70 -8.92
C ALA A 38 7.43 -5.89 -8.01
N CYS A 39 6.89 -5.12 -7.08
CA CYS A 39 7.67 -4.36 -6.09
C CYS A 39 8.57 -5.27 -5.24
N ALA A 40 8.03 -6.38 -4.72
CA ALA A 40 8.81 -7.33 -3.92
C ALA A 40 9.96 -7.96 -4.72
N VAL A 41 9.70 -8.41 -5.95
CA VAL A 41 10.71 -9.01 -6.84
C VAL A 41 11.78 -7.98 -7.21
N ILE A 42 11.37 -6.79 -7.66
CA ILE A 42 12.31 -5.71 -8.04
C ILE A 42 13.18 -5.33 -6.84
N GLY A 43 12.57 -5.15 -5.67
CA GLY A 43 13.27 -4.82 -4.42
C GLY A 43 14.25 -5.89 -3.98
N ALA A 44 13.83 -7.16 -3.98
CA ALA A 44 14.68 -8.28 -3.60
C ALA A 44 15.88 -8.46 -4.55
N VAL A 45 15.63 -8.40 -5.87
CA VAL A 45 16.70 -8.44 -6.89
C VAL A 45 17.66 -7.28 -6.68
N ALA A 46 17.15 -6.06 -6.45
CA ALA A 46 17.99 -4.91 -6.19
C ALA A 46 18.82 -5.07 -4.90
N LEU A 47 18.27 -5.57 -3.80
CA LEU A 47 19.02 -5.78 -2.55
C LEU A 47 20.13 -6.84 -2.68
N VAL A 48 19.87 -7.93 -3.40
CA VAL A 48 20.86 -9.00 -3.63
C VAL A 48 21.98 -8.49 -4.55
N THR A 49 21.61 -7.72 -5.56
CA THR A 49 22.54 -7.21 -6.58
C THR A 49 23.36 -6.04 -6.07
N TYR A 50 22.73 -5.14 -5.32
CA TYR A 50 23.32 -3.93 -4.77
C TYR A 50 23.39 -4.09 -3.26
N ARG A 51 24.54 -4.57 -2.77
CA ARG A 51 24.80 -4.54 -1.33
C ARG A 51 24.74 -3.07 -0.87
N PRO A 52 23.95 -2.75 0.17
CA PRO A 52 23.91 -1.39 0.69
C PRO A 52 25.31 -1.02 1.19
N LEU A 53 26.02 -0.18 0.43
CA LEU A 53 27.44 0.08 0.64
C LEU A 53 27.73 0.98 1.86
N HIS A 54 26.72 1.52 2.56
CA HIS A 54 26.97 2.41 3.69
C HIS A 54 25.95 2.29 4.84
N ALA A 55 26.43 2.64 6.04
CA ALA A 55 25.69 2.66 7.30
C ALA A 55 24.43 3.57 7.41
N PRO A 56 24.14 4.61 6.59
CA PRO A 56 23.02 5.51 6.86
C PRO A 56 21.64 4.92 6.52
N VAL A 57 21.54 3.76 5.88
CA VAL A 57 20.24 3.08 5.66
C VAL A 57 19.76 2.29 6.88
N ARG A 58 20.64 1.98 7.84
CA ARG A 58 20.32 1.18 9.03
C ARG A 58 19.17 1.77 9.88
N PRO A 59 19.18 3.06 10.27
CA PRO A 59 18.05 3.62 11.03
C PRO A 59 16.74 3.55 10.23
N PHE A 60 16.80 3.75 8.92
CA PHE A 60 15.64 3.62 8.04
C PHE A 60 15.10 2.18 7.97
N THR A 61 15.99 1.19 7.83
CA THR A 61 15.62 -0.23 7.89
C THR A 61 15.05 -0.63 9.25
N ILE A 62 15.62 -0.13 10.35
CA ILE A 62 15.09 -0.35 11.70
C ILE A 62 13.70 0.25 11.83
N ALA A 63 13.48 1.47 11.34
CA ALA A 63 12.18 2.14 11.39
C ALA A 63 11.12 1.34 10.60
N ILE A 64 11.43 0.94 9.37
CA ILE A 64 10.56 0.05 8.57
C ILE A 64 10.30 -1.27 9.30
N GLY A 65 11.34 -1.91 9.84
CA GLY A 65 11.20 -3.17 10.59
C GLY A 65 10.32 -3.02 11.82
N SER A 66 10.41 -1.89 12.52
CA SER A 66 9.61 -1.57 13.70
C SER A 66 8.14 -1.37 13.31
N ILE A 67 7.87 -0.67 12.20
CA ILE A 67 6.50 -0.53 11.67
C ILE A 67 5.93 -1.89 11.27
N THR A 68 6.69 -2.72 10.53
CA THR A 68 6.29 -4.09 10.17
C THR A 68 5.95 -4.90 11.41
N LEU A 69 6.80 -4.83 12.45
CA LEU A 69 6.57 -5.53 13.72
C LEU A 69 5.28 -5.05 14.39
N VAL A 70 5.06 -3.74 14.46
CA VAL A 70 3.82 -3.17 15.04
C VAL A 70 2.59 -3.66 14.27
N ILE A 71 2.61 -3.67 12.93
CA ILE A 71 1.50 -4.19 12.12
C ILE A 71 1.29 -5.69 12.38
N ALA A 72 2.36 -6.48 12.45
CA ALA A 72 2.29 -7.91 12.74
C ALA A 72 1.73 -8.18 14.14
N LEU A 73 2.13 -7.40 15.15
CA LEU A 73 1.61 -7.49 16.51
C LEU A 73 0.11 -7.20 16.58
N GLN A 74 -0.44 -6.36 15.68
CA GLN A 74 -1.90 -6.14 15.62
C GLN A 74 -2.69 -7.38 15.17
N LEU A 75 -2.03 -8.37 14.56
CA LEU A 75 -2.63 -9.62 14.11
C LEU A 75 -2.55 -10.75 15.15
N VAL A 76 -1.81 -10.54 16.25
CA VAL A 76 -1.71 -11.54 17.32
C VAL A 76 -3.06 -11.64 18.04
N PRO A 77 -3.71 -12.81 18.04
CA PRO A 77 -4.99 -12.98 18.73
C PRO A 77 -4.78 -12.88 20.24
N LEU A 78 -5.53 -12.00 20.89
CA LEU A 78 -5.52 -11.84 22.35
C LEU A 78 -6.81 -12.39 22.96
N PRO A 79 -6.75 -13.00 24.16
CA PRO A 79 -7.96 -13.33 24.90
C PRO A 79 -8.79 -12.07 25.19
N LEU A 80 -10.12 -12.17 25.15
CA LEU A 80 -11.03 -11.01 25.31
C LEU A 80 -10.75 -10.11 26.55
N PRO A 81 -10.39 -10.65 27.73
CA PRO A 81 -10.09 -9.80 28.89
C PRO A 81 -8.84 -8.94 28.68
N TRP A 82 -7.85 -9.45 27.94
CA TRP A 82 -6.64 -8.72 27.59
C TRP A 82 -6.91 -7.72 26.47
N LEU A 83 -7.70 -8.10 25.46
CA LEU A 83 -8.09 -7.20 24.39
C LEU A 83 -8.83 -5.96 24.93
N ALA A 84 -9.77 -6.14 25.88
CA ALA A 84 -10.49 -5.03 26.49
C ALA A 84 -9.58 -4.08 27.30
N LYS A 85 -8.46 -4.57 27.84
CA LYS A 85 -7.46 -3.76 28.56
C LYS A 85 -6.50 -3.04 27.61
N VAL A 86 -6.01 -3.74 26.58
CA VAL A 86 -5.00 -3.24 25.63
C VAL A 86 -5.62 -2.32 24.59
N SER A 87 -6.79 -2.66 24.06
CA SER A 87 -7.53 -1.89 23.06
C SER A 87 -9.02 -1.80 23.39
N PRO A 88 -9.41 -0.94 24.35
CA PRO A 88 -10.81 -0.71 24.68
C PRO A 88 -11.61 -0.10 23.52
N GLY A 89 -10.94 0.50 22.53
CA GLY A 89 -11.56 0.98 21.29
C GLY A 89 -12.01 -0.17 20.37
N THR A 90 -11.13 -1.14 20.13
CA THR A 90 -11.45 -2.34 19.33
C THR A 90 -12.60 -3.11 19.96
N ASP A 91 -12.55 -3.38 21.27
CA ASP A 91 -13.61 -4.12 21.97
C ASP A 91 -14.97 -3.42 21.87
N ARG A 92 -15.02 -2.09 22.06
CA ARG A 92 -16.27 -1.32 21.90
C ARG A 92 -16.82 -1.39 20.48
N PHE A 93 -15.96 -1.24 19.47
CA PHE A 93 -16.38 -1.33 18.07
C PHE A 93 -16.96 -2.71 17.75
N LEU A 94 -16.23 -3.78 18.09
CA LEU A 94 -16.66 -5.14 17.78
C LEU A 94 -17.98 -5.51 18.48
N ARG A 95 -18.21 -5.06 19.72
CA ARG A 95 -19.51 -5.28 20.39
C ARG A 95 -20.69 -4.65 19.65
N SER A 96 -20.48 -3.51 19.01
CA SER A 96 -21.54 -2.77 18.31
C SER A 96 -21.74 -3.24 16.86
N TYR A 97 -20.70 -3.76 16.21
CA TYR A 97 -20.71 -4.02 14.77
C TYR A 97 -20.47 -5.50 14.38
N ASP A 98 -20.00 -6.34 15.30
CA ASP A 98 -19.79 -7.77 15.08
C ASP A 98 -20.68 -8.61 16.00
N LEU A 99 -21.73 -9.19 15.41
CA LEU A 99 -22.70 -10.02 16.12
C LEU A 99 -22.08 -11.34 16.62
N SER A 100 -21.13 -11.90 15.89
CA SER A 100 -20.48 -13.16 16.29
C SER A 100 -19.57 -12.92 17.50
N TYR A 101 -18.87 -11.80 17.52
CA TYR A 101 -18.06 -11.36 18.66
C TYR A 101 -18.92 -11.10 19.91
N SER A 102 -20.06 -10.45 19.77
CA SER A 102 -20.93 -10.13 20.92
C SER A 102 -21.57 -11.38 21.53
N ILE A 103 -22.06 -12.31 20.70
CA ILE A 103 -22.64 -13.57 21.15
C ILE A 103 -21.58 -14.44 21.86
N GLY A 104 -20.39 -14.58 21.26
CA GLY A 104 -19.30 -15.40 21.82
C GLY A 104 -18.80 -14.92 23.18
N ARG A 105 -18.99 -13.63 23.51
CA ARG A 105 -18.68 -13.08 24.83
C ARG A 105 -19.77 -13.35 25.87
N THR A 106 -21.05 -13.38 25.47
CA THR A 106 -22.17 -13.67 26.37
C THR A 106 -22.30 -15.15 26.71
N SER A 107 -21.79 -16.02 25.84
CA SER A 107 -21.79 -17.48 26.02
C SER A 107 -20.70 -18.01 26.96
N GLU A 108 -19.91 -17.13 27.62
CA GLU A 108 -19.00 -17.53 28.71
C GLU A 108 -19.79 -18.09 29.90
N SER A 109 -20.19 -19.37 29.81
CA SER A 109 -20.75 -20.13 30.94
C SER A 109 -19.61 -20.53 31.89
N PRO A 110 -19.75 -20.37 33.22
CA PRO A 110 -18.68 -20.62 34.18
C PRO A 110 -18.13 -22.06 34.21
N ASP A 111 -18.90 -23.04 33.71
CA ASP A 111 -18.58 -24.48 33.82
C ASP A 111 -17.90 -25.09 32.58
N ASP A 112 -17.77 -24.37 31.46
CA ASP A 112 -17.15 -24.90 30.23
C ASP A 112 -15.63 -24.68 30.21
N SER A 113 -14.92 -25.50 31.00
CA SER A 113 -13.46 -25.40 31.20
C SER A 113 -12.59 -25.80 29.99
N VAL A 114 -13.15 -26.17 28.83
CA VAL A 114 -12.36 -26.67 27.67
C VAL A 114 -12.78 -26.07 26.31
N SER A 115 -13.88 -25.32 26.22
CA SER A 115 -14.45 -24.90 24.94
C SER A 115 -14.05 -23.46 24.55
N HIS A 116 -12.85 -23.31 23.99
CA HIS A 116 -12.38 -22.13 23.22
C HIS A 116 -12.67 -20.75 23.87
N ARG A 117 -11.77 -20.28 24.74
CA ARG A 117 -11.78 -18.86 25.14
C ARG A 117 -11.77 -18.00 23.87
N PRO A 118 -12.76 -17.11 23.66
CA PRO A 118 -12.78 -16.31 22.46
C PRO A 118 -11.52 -15.44 22.43
N ALA A 119 -10.80 -15.50 21.32
CA ALA A 119 -9.60 -14.70 21.10
C ALA A 119 -9.81 -13.89 19.82
N HIS A 120 -9.41 -12.63 19.87
CA HIS A 120 -9.53 -11.74 18.73
C HIS A 120 -8.28 -10.86 18.60
N PRO A 121 -7.76 -10.62 17.39
CA PRO A 121 -6.66 -9.70 17.18
C PRO A 121 -6.97 -8.28 17.64
N ILE A 122 -5.93 -7.47 17.84
CA ILE A 122 -6.11 -6.04 18.17
C ILE A 122 -6.73 -5.30 16.97
N SER A 123 -6.41 -5.73 15.76
CA SER A 123 -7.02 -5.19 14.55
C SER A 123 -8.52 -5.47 14.49
N ILE A 124 -9.30 -4.44 14.13
CA ILE A 124 -10.74 -4.52 13.88
C ILE A 124 -11.05 -5.36 12.62
N ALA A 125 -10.14 -5.42 11.65
CA ALA A 125 -10.31 -6.16 10.41
C ALA A 125 -9.02 -6.95 10.08
N PRO A 126 -8.78 -8.10 10.74
CA PRO A 126 -7.53 -8.83 10.67
C PRO A 126 -7.09 -9.17 9.24
N GLU A 127 -8.03 -9.54 8.36
CA GLU A 127 -7.73 -9.88 6.97
C GLU A 127 -7.24 -8.66 6.18
N ARG A 128 -7.82 -7.48 6.43
CA ARG A 128 -7.40 -6.23 5.79
C ARG A 128 -6.04 -5.79 6.32
N THR A 129 -5.79 -5.93 7.62
CA THR A 129 -4.47 -5.67 8.21
C THR A 129 -3.41 -6.65 7.67
N GLY A 130 -3.75 -7.92 7.47
CA GLY A 130 -2.86 -8.91 6.86
C GLY A 130 -2.49 -8.55 5.41
N ARG A 131 -3.47 -8.11 4.61
CA ARG A 131 -3.18 -7.57 3.25
C ARG A 131 -2.33 -6.31 3.31
N GLY A 132 -2.60 -5.42 4.26
CA GLY A 132 -1.80 -4.22 4.52
C GLY A 132 -0.35 -4.58 4.87
N LEU A 133 -0.13 -5.58 5.72
CA LEU A 133 1.18 -6.09 6.10
C LEU A 133 1.94 -6.63 4.89
N ALA A 134 1.28 -7.43 4.04
CA ALA A 134 1.90 -7.99 2.84
C ALA A 134 2.31 -6.89 1.84
N LEU A 135 1.42 -5.92 1.59
CA LEU A 135 1.72 -4.78 0.70
C LEU A 135 2.79 -3.87 1.29
N PHE A 136 2.74 -3.58 2.59
CA PHE A 136 3.77 -2.80 3.28
C PHE A 136 5.14 -3.49 3.18
N GLY A 137 5.20 -4.79 3.42
CA GLY A 137 6.42 -5.58 3.27
C GLY A 137 6.97 -5.55 1.84
N ALA A 138 6.11 -5.69 0.83
CA ALA A 138 6.50 -5.60 -0.57
C ALA A 138 7.05 -4.21 -0.94
N PHE A 139 6.37 -3.14 -0.51
CA PHE A 139 6.84 -1.77 -0.75
C PHE A 139 8.09 -1.43 0.06
N ALA A 140 8.22 -1.94 1.28
CA ALA A 140 9.43 -1.82 2.09
C ALA A 140 10.64 -2.46 1.40
N LEU A 141 10.49 -3.68 0.88
CA LEU A 141 11.54 -4.36 0.09
C LEU A 141 11.90 -3.55 -1.15
N PHE A 142 10.89 -3.06 -1.88
CA PHE A 142 11.08 -2.21 -3.04
C PHE A 142 11.86 -0.93 -2.69
N THR A 143 11.45 -0.21 -1.65
CA THR A 143 12.12 1.02 -1.21
C THR A 143 13.56 0.73 -0.78
N LEU A 144 13.80 -0.28 0.06
CA LEU A 144 15.15 -0.61 0.52
C LEU A 144 16.07 -1.02 -0.65
N GLY A 145 15.58 -1.86 -1.56
CA GLY A 145 16.33 -2.29 -2.74
C GLY A 145 16.61 -1.15 -3.71
N LEU A 146 15.60 -0.30 -3.96
CA LEU A 146 15.76 0.86 -4.84
C LEU A 146 16.73 1.88 -4.22
N THR A 147 16.66 2.15 -2.91
CA THR A 147 17.64 3.00 -2.23
C THR A 147 19.06 2.47 -2.37
N ALA A 148 19.27 1.15 -2.20
CA ALA A 148 20.58 0.54 -2.40
C ALA A 148 21.08 0.71 -3.84
N ALA A 149 20.22 0.49 -4.84
CA ALA A 149 20.56 0.62 -6.25
C ALA A 149 20.85 2.07 -6.67
N LEU A 150 20.04 3.02 -6.20
CA LEU A 150 20.17 4.44 -6.53
C LEU A 150 21.39 5.08 -5.86
N SER A 151 21.80 4.58 -4.69
CA SER A 151 23.03 5.03 -4.01
C SER A 151 24.29 4.77 -4.85
N VAL A 152 24.26 3.75 -5.71
CA VAL A 152 25.37 3.41 -6.61
C VAL A 152 25.29 4.16 -7.95
N HIS A 153 24.07 4.38 -8.46
CA HIS A 153 23.86 4.76 -9.85
C HIS A 153 23.25 6.14 -10.10
N GLY A 154 22.89 6.83 -9.01
CA GLY A 154 22.14 8.09 -9.05
C GLY A 154 20.67 7.92 -9.40
N ALA A 155 19.84 8.86 -8.92
CA ALA A 155 18.39 8.84 -9.08
C ALA A 155 17.88 9.54 -10.36
N VAL A 156 18.72 10.31 -11.05
CA VAL A 156 18.29 11.21 -12.15
C VAL A 156 17.44 10.52 -13.24
N PRO A 157 17.79 9.34 -13.78
CA PRO A 157 16.96 8.73 -14.82
C PRO A 157 15.60 8.26 -14.29
N LEU A 158 15.53 7.80 -13.04
CA LEU A 158 14.27 7.43 -12.40
C LEU A 158 13.40 8.67 -12.19
N VAL A 159 13.98 9.75 -11.66
CA VAL A 159 13.31 11.04 -11.47
C VAL A 159 12.71 11.55 -12.79
N ARG A 160 13.49 11.57 -13.88
CA ARG A 160 12.99 11.97 -15.20
C ARG A 160 11.80 11.13 -15.65
N GLY A 161 11.85 9.82 -15.39
CA GLY A 161 10.73 8.91 -15.68
C GLY A 161 9.49 9.17 -14.81
N VAL A 162 9.67 9.46 -13.52
CA VAL A 162 8.57 9.83 -12.60
C VAL A 162 7.92 11.14 -13.04
N VAL A 163 8.71 12.15 -13.41
CA VAL A 163 8.21 13.43 -13.93
C VAL A 163 7.45 13.23 -15.23
N ALA A 164 8.01 12.46 -16.17
CA ALA A 164 7.33 12.14 -17.43
C ALA A 164 6.00 11.41 -17.19
N LEU A 165 5.98 10.43 -16.29
CA LEU A 165 4.75 9.75 -15.88
C LEU A 165 3.74 10.74 -15.26
N GLY A 166 4.20 11.66 -14.41
CA GLY A 166 3.35 12.67 -13.81
C GLY A 166 2.69 13.60 -14.84
N VAL A 167 3.45 14.03 -15.84
CA VAL A 167 2.94 14.81 -16.97
C VAL A 167 1.87 14.02 -17.73
N VAL A 168 2.12 12.74 -18.03
CA VAL A 168 1.13 11.87 -18.69
C VAL A 168 -0.15 11.75 -17.87
N LEU A 169 -0.04 11.47 -16.56
CA LEU A 169 -1.19 11.35 -15.67
C LEU A 169 -1.99 12.66 -15.58
N ALA A 170 -1.30 13.81 -15.53
CA ALA A 170 -1.93 15.13 -15.53
C ALA A 170 -2.68 15.41 -16.83
N LEU A 171 -2.08 15.10 -17.99
CA LEU A 171 -2.72 15.26 -19.29
C LEU A 171 -3.96 14.37 -19.42
N ILE A 172 -3.89 13.11 -19.00
CA ILE A 172 -5.06 12.21 -18.97
C ILE A 172 -6.19 12.84 -18.13
N GLY A 173 -5.87 13.36 -16.95
CA GLY A 173 -6.85 14.00 -16.08
C GLY A 173 -7.46 15.28 -16.65
N ILE A 174 -6.65 16.16 -17.25
CA ILE A 174 -7.10 17.40 -17.89
C ILE A 174 -8.00 17.10 -19.10
N ILE A 175 -7.59 16.17 -19.96
CA ILE A 175 -8.38 15.76 -21.13
C ILE A 175 -9.70 15.14 -20.67
N GLN A 176 -9.66 14.25 -19.69
CA GLN A 176 -10.87 13.68 -19.08
C GLN A 176 -11.80 14.78 -18.58
N TYR A 177 -11.29 15.76 -17.83
CA TYR A 177 -12.08 16.87 -17.31
C TYR A 177 -12.70 17.72 -18.44
N ALA A 178 -11.92 18.06 -19.47
CA ALA A 178 -12.37 18.88 -20.59
C ALA A 178 -13.45 18.20 -21.44
N VAL A 179 -13.25 16.93 -21.82
CA VAL A 179 -14.18 16.16 -22.66
C VAL A 179 -15.52 15.90 -21.95
N THR A 180 -15.50 15.84 -20.62
CA THR A 180 -16.68 15.50 -19.81
C THR A 180 -17.40 16.71 -19.25
N GLY A 181 -16.99 17.93 -19.64
CA GLY A 181 -17.57 19.18 -19.14
C GLY A 181 -17.45 19.33 -17.63
N GLY A 182 -16.42 18.75 -17.02
CA GLY A 182 -16.20 18.72 -15.57
C GLY A 182 -17.05 17.69 -14.79
N ALA A 183 -17.80 16.83 -15.47
CA ALA A 183 -18.59 15.79 -14.81
C ALA A 183 -17.68 14.81 -14.03
N THR A 184 -17.92 14.69 -12.72
CA THR A 184 -17.07 13.88 -11.85
C THR A 184 -17.81 12.73 -11.14
N TYR A 185 -19.10 12.82 -10.86
CA TYR A 185 -19.77 11.85 -9.97
C TYR A 185 -20.38 10.62 -10.68
N THR A 186 -20.60 10.69 -11.99
CA THR A 186 -21.15 9.60 -12.82
C THR A 186 -20.15 9.11 -13.87
N LEU A 187 -18.88 9.51 -13.73
CA LEU A 187 -17.89 9.35 -14.76
C LEU A 187 -17.27 7.95 -14.75
N LYS A 188 -17.18 7.34 -15.94
CA LYS A 188 -16.36 6.15 -16.16
C LYS A 188 -14.91 6.54 -16.40
N ILE A 189 -13.99 5.93 -15.67
CA ILE A 189 -12.56 6.11 -15.86
C ILE A 189 -12.17 5.49 -17.21
N TYR A 190 -11.40 6.23 -18.02
CA TYR A 190 -11.06 5.85 -19.40
C TYR A 190 -12.28 5.63 -20.32
N GLY A 191 -13.47 6.09 -19.93
CA GLY A 191 -14.71 5.93 -20.69
C GLY A 191 -15.41 4.57 -20.54
N PHE A 192 -14.75 3.55 -19.99
CA PHE A 192 -15.33 2.20 -19.87
C PHE A 192 -15.45 1.69 -18.43
N TRP A 193 -14.60 2.13 -17.51
CA TRP A 193 -14.54 1.55 -16.18
C TRP A 193 -15.38 2.31 -15.16
N THR A 194 -16.38 1.64 -14.58
CA THR A 194 -17.21 2.21 -13.51
C THR A 194 -16.57 1.92 -12.14
N PRO A 195 -16.23 2.94 -11.33
CA PRO A 195 -15.70 2.73 -9.98
C PRO A 195 -16.67 1.93 -9.10
N GLN A 196 -16.13 1.04 -8.26
CA GLN A 196 -16.93 0.21 -7.35
C GLN A 196 -17.52 1.03 -6.19
N TYR A 197 -16.85 2.13 -5.84
CA TYR A 197 -17.26 3.06 -4.81
C TYR A 197 -17.53 4.42 -5.45
N ARG A 198 -18.51 5.16 -4.93
CA ARG A 198 -18.72 6.55 -5.35
C ARG A 198 -17.45 7.35 -5.11
N GLY A 199 -17.03 8.08 -6.14
CA GLY A 199 -15.86 8.94 -6.11
C GLY A 199 -16.04 10.11 -7.05
N SER A 200 -15.04 10.97 -7.07
CA SER A 200 -14.89 12.05 -8.06
C SER A 200 -13.60 11.77 -8.84
N PRO A 201 -13.64 10.96 -9.91
CA PRO A 201 -12.44 10.52 -10.59
C PRO A 201 -11.70 11.65 -11.29
N PHE A 202 -10.37 11.53 -11.34
CA PHE A 202 -9.52 12.43 -12.09
C PHE A 202 -8.35 11.65 -12.68
N GLY A 203 -8.28 11.61 -14.01
CA GLY A 203 -7.39 10.71 -14.73
C GLY A 203 -7.67 9.24 -14.34
N PRO A 204 -6.65 8.41 -14.09
CA PRO A 204 -6.88 7.04 -13.65
C PRO A 204 -7.50 6.91 -12.26
N PHE A 205 -7.40 7.92 -11.41
CA PHE A 205 -7.69 7.75 -9.99
C PHE A 205 -9.20 7.83 -9.72
N ILE A 206 -9.72 6.91 -8.90
CA ILE A 206 -11.13 6.92 -8.45
C ILE A 206 -11.49 8.22 -7.71
N ASN A 207 -10.51 8.81 -7.03
CA ASN A 207 -10.69 10.04 -6.26
C ASN A 207 -9.61 11.05 -6.66
N ARG A 208 -10.02 12.27 -7.01
CA ARG A 208 -9.13 13.41 -7.30
C ARG A 208 -8.11 13.69 -6.19
N ASN A 209 -8.43 13.39 -4.93
CA ASN A 209 -7.50 13.54 -3.82
C ASN A 209 -6.37 12.51 -3.87
N HIS A 210 -6.60 11.31 -4.45
CA HIS A 210 -5.53 10.34 -4.66
C HIS A 210 -4.60 10.78 -5.79
N PHE A 211 -5.15 11.36 -6.87
CA PHE A 211 -4.34 12.02 -7.90
C PHE A 211 -3.47 13.13 -7.31
N ALA A 212 -4.09 14.03 -6.52
CA ALA A 212 -3.37 15.13 -5.87
C ALA A 212 -2.27 14.62 -4.93
N GLY A 213 -2.55 13.58 -4.14
CA GLY A 213 -1.55 12.91 -3.30
C GLY A 213 -0.40 12.34 -4.11
N TRP A 214 -0.67 11.71 -5.26
CA TRP A 214 0.38 11.20 -6.16
C TRP A 214 1.25 12.35 -6.69
N MET A 215 0.63 13.46 -7.14
CA MET A 215 1.36 14.63 -7.63
C MET A 215 2.20 15.30 -6.53
N LEU A 216 1.68 15.38 -5.31
CA LEU A 216 2.41 15.92 -4.16
C LEU A 216 3.67 15.12 -3.84
N MET A 217 3.68 13.81 -4.10
CA MET A 217 4.88 12.97 -3.94
C MET A 217 5.84 13.10 -5.13
N ALA A 218 5.33 13.30 -6.35
CA ALA A 218 6.15 13.34 -7.56
C ALA A 218 6.81 14.71 -7.82
N LEU A 219 6.17 15.82 -7.45
CA LEU A 219 6.69 17.17 -7.70
C LEU A 219 8.00 17.50 -6.96
N PRO A 220 8.19 17.13 -5.67
CA PRO A 220 9.41 17.49 -4.94
C PRO A 220 10.69 16.90 -5.52
N VAL A 221 10.61 15.78 -6.24
CA VAL A 221 11.79 15.17 -6.86
C VAL A 221 12.17 15.81 -8.20
N ALA A 222 11.34 16.70 -8.74
CA ALA A 222 11.57 17.37 -10.02
C ALA A 222 12.47 18.62 -9.91
N VAL A 223 12.65 19.15 -8.70
CA VAL A 223 13.43 20.35 -8.36
C VAL A 223 14.74 19.93 -7.74
#